data_AF-A0A5K0YXL5-F1
#
_entry.id   AF-A0A5K0YXL5-F1
#
_cell.length_a   1.000
_cell.length_b   1.000
_cell.length_c   1.000
_cell.angle_alpha   90.00
_cell.angle_beta   90.00
_cell.angle_gamma   90.00
#
_symmetry.space_group_name_H-M   'P 1'
#
loop_
_entity.id
_entity.type
_entity.pdbx_description
1 polymer ?
#
loop_
_entity_poly.entity_id
_entity_poly.type
_entity_poly.pdbx_seq_one_letter_code
_entity_poly.pdbx_strand_id
1 'polypeptide(L)'
;YNSSRHAILDDIGQFISSDGLQFFALDFGLKVNRRLTMDFDGILRLYSLNNTTKDWQVSWMPKLVRCRVHGLCGENGICFYKPSPTCTCPPGFQMKDPTDWSQGCKPEFDIVCNKTEVKFIKLPHTDFYLYDSNYQLQTSIEACMNICKSDCNCRGFGYKLNGEGNCLIKSILFNGQSGPHFVGDMYVKIPIKMNFTASSIDNSKLDCPKLYLPKVGKAHEDNLKYLLGFVIAFGIAEIMCVTFGWVYFHKKTINLRNLNQGYLAVTMGFRSFTFEELKKATNNFSDEI
;
A
#
# COMPACT_ATOMS: atom_id res chain seq x y z
N TYR A 1 -20.61 -23.81 1.83
CA TYR A 1 -19.70 -22.68 2.03
C TYR A 1 -20.52 -21.55 2.63
N ASN A 2 -20.21 -21.08 3.84
CA ASN A 2 -20.98 -20.03 4.50
C ASN A 2 -20.42 -18.66 4.06
N SER A 3 -21.21 -17.91 3.28
CA SER A 3 -20.81 -16.64 2.66
C SER A 3 -21.23 -15.39 3.45
N SER A 4 -21.60 -15.54 4.71
CA SER A 4 -22.12 -14.45 5.54
C SER A 4 -21.11 -13.35 5.87
N ARG A 5 -19.83 -13.51 5.50
CA ARG A 5 -18.72 -12.53 5.66
C ARG A 5 -18.60 -11.99 7.09
N HIS A 6 -18.92 -12.81 8.08
CA HIS A 6 -18.73 -12.46 9.48
C HIS A 6 -17.33 -12.86 9.94
N ALA A 7 -16.67 -11.96 10.67
CA ALA A 7 -15.41 -12.21 11.33
C ALA A 7 -15.43 -11.54 12.71
N ILE A 8 -14.95 -12.26 13.72
CA ILE A 8 -14.91 -11.81 15.11
C ILE A 8 -13.48 -11.98 15.61
N LEU A 9 -12.94 -10.93 16.21
CA LEU A 9 -11.73 -10.95 17.03
C LEU A 9 -12.14 -10.60 18.45
N ASP A 10 -11.90 -11.50 19.40
CA ASP A 10 -12.26 -11.26 20.81
C ASP A 10 -11.17 -10.49 21.60
N ASP A 11 -11.49 -10.15 22.86
CA ASP A 11 -10.61 -9.40 23.75
C ASP A 11 -9.43 -10.23 24.32
N ILE A 12 -9.42 -11.54 24.08
CA ILE A 12 -8.34 -12.46 24.51
C ILE A 12 -7.45 -12.93 23.36
N GLY A 13 -7.76 -12.55 22.12
CA GLY A 13 -6.92 -12.79 20.94
C GLY A 13 -7.31 -14.00 20.09
N GLN A 14 -8.54 -14.49 20.16
CA GLN A 14 -9.10 -15.47 19.23
C GLN A 14 -9.77 -14.76 18.05
N PHE A 15 -9.42 -15.18 16.83
CA PHE A 15 -10.12 -14.80 15.62
C PHE A 15 -10.89 -15.98 15.05
N ILE A 16 -12.14 -15.74 14.63
CA ILE A 16 -12.99 -16.71 13.94
C ILE A 16 -13.73 -16.00 12.80
N SER A 17 -13.78 -16.60 11.62
CA SER A 17 -14.59 -16.12 10.50
C SER A 17 -15.52 -17.19 9.94
N SER A 18 -16.56 -16.73 9.22
CA SER A 18 -17.62 -17.57 8.66
C SER A 18 -17.12 -18.58 7.61
N ASP A 19 -15.97 -18.31 6.98
CA ASP A 19 -15.30 -19.22 6.04
C ASP A 19 -14.47 -20.31 6.74
N GLY A 20 -14.43 -20.32 8.08
CA GLY A 20 -13.74 -21.31 8.90
C GLY A 20 -12.28 -20.95 9.21
N LEU A 21 -11.79 -19.77 8.82
CA LEU A 21 -10.48 -19.31 9.28
C LEU A 21 -10.54 -19.02 10.78
N GLN A 22 -9.67 -19.70 11.53
CA GLN A 22 -9.50 -19.53 12.96
C GLN A 22 -8.02 -19.41 13.29
N PHE A 23 -7.68 -18.45 14.15
CA PHE A 23 -6.34 -18.34 14.70
C PHE A 23 -6.33 -17.71 16.10
N PHE A 24 -5.21 -17.87 16.78
CA PHE A 24 -4.95 -17.30 18.10
C PHE A 24 -3.74 -16.38 18.03
N ALA A 25 -3.79 -15.29 18.78
CA ALA A 25 -2.66 -14.43 19.04
C ALA A 25 -1.56 -15.18 19.82
N LEU A 26 -0.30 -14.79 19.65
CA LEU A 26 0.85 -15.31 20.41
C LEU A 26 0.70 -15.05 21.91
N ASP A 27 -0.01 -13.98 22.27
CA ASP A 27 -0.32 -13.56 23.63
C ASP A 27 -1.77 -13.91 24.03
N PHE A 28 -2.30 -15.01 23.48
CA PHE A 28 -3.66 -15.47 23.75
C PHE A 28 -3.93 -15.61 25.26
N GLY A 29 -5.10 -15.11 25.69
CA GLY A 29 -5.51 -15.07 27.09
C GLY A 29 -5.18 -13.74 27.80
N LEU A 30 -4.31 -12.91 27.24
CA LEU A 30 -4.03 -11.57 27.78
C LEU A 30 -5.05 -10.55 27.24
N LYS A 31 -5.56 -9.69 28.13
CA LYS A 31 -6.43 -8.57 27.76
C LYS A 31 -5.60 -7.34 27.40
N VAL A 32 -5.24 -7.24 26.13
CA VAL A 32 -4.45 -6.14 25.57
C VAL A 32 -5.17 -5.50 24.39
N ASN A 33 -4.84 -4.25 24.08
CA ASN A 33 -5.37 -3.59 22.89
C ASN A 33 -4.83 -4.27 21.63
N ARG A 34 -5.73 -4.57 20.69
CA ARG A 34 -5.41 -5.29 19.46
C ARG A 34 -5.91 -4.54 18.22
N ARG A 35 -5.22 -4.75 17.11
CA ARG A 35 -5.70 -4.36 15.78
C ARG A 35 -5.37 -5.44 14.78
N LEU A 36 -6.32 -5.75 13.91
CA LEU A 36 -6.14 -6.61 12.75
C LEU A 36 -5.97 -5.68 11.53
N THR A 37 -4.85 -5.78 10.83
CA THR A 37 -4.47 -4.80 9.81
C THR A 37 -4.00 -5.51 8.56
N MET A 38 -4.51 -5.07 7.40
CA MET A 38 -3.94 -5.43 6.10
C MET A 38 -2.77 -4.48 5.84
N ASP A 39 -1.55 -5.00 5.87
CA ASP A 39 -0.38 -4.16 5.63
C ASP A 39 -0.15 -3.92 4.13
N PHE A 40 0.76 -3.00 3.82
CA PHE A 40 1.10 -2.60 2.45
C PHE A 40 1.60 -3.75 1.56
N ASP A 41 2.07 -4.86 2.16
CA ASP A 41 2.50 -6.06 1.46
C ASP A 41 1.37 -7.06 1.20
N GLY A 42 0.11 -6.67 1.46
CA GLY A 42 -1.08 -7.48 1.23
C GLY A 42 -1.24 -8.64 2.21
N ILE A 43 -0.53 -8.62 3.33
CA ILE A 43 -0.63 -9.63 4.39
C ILE A 43 -1.45 -9.08 5.55
N LEU A 44 -2.48 -9.82 5.92
CA LEU A 44 -3.28 -9.56 7.12
C LEU A 44 -2.48 -9.97 8.36
N ARG A 45 -2.23 -9.04 9.27
CA ARG A 45 -1.51 -9.25 10.54
C ARG A 45 -2.34 -8.82 11.73
N LEU A 46 -2.26 -9.60 12.80
CA LEU A 46 -2.75 -9.18 14.12
C LEU A 46 -1.60 -8.53 14.88
N TYR A 47 -1.87 -7.36 15.43
CA TYR A 47 -0.97 -6.63 16.29
C TYR A 47 -1.54 -6.51 17.71
N SER A 48 -0.68 -6.72 18.69
CA SER A 48 -0.94 -6.45 20.11
C SER A 48 -0.12 -5.24 20.57
N LEU A 49 -0.74 -4.34 21.34
CA LEU A 49 -0.07 -3.19 21.90
C LEU A 49 0.75 -3.61 23.13
N ASN A 50 2.06 -3.38 23.09
CA ASN A 50 2.92 -3.56 24.25
C ASN A 50 2.69 -2.39 25.22
N ASN A 51 2.10 -2.65 26.38
CA ASN A 51 1.77 -1.60 27.34
C ASN A 51 3.01 -0.90 27.93
N THR A 52 4.17 -1.56 27.93
CA THR A 52 5.43 -1.04 28.45
C THR A 52 6.13 -0.13 27.44
N THR A 53 6.33 -0.62 26.21
CA THR A 53 7.05 0.15 25.17
C THR A 53 6.15 1.09 24.38
N LYS A 54 4.82 0.90 24.45
CA LYS A 54 3.79 1.57 23.63
C LYS A 54 3.88 1.25 22.14
N ASP A 55 4.58 0.20 21.77
CA ASP A 55 4.70 -0.25 20.37
C ASP A 55 3.71 -1.36 20.02
N TRP A 56 3.32 -1.40 18.75
CA TRP A 56 2.54 -2.50 18.18
C TRP A 56 3.45 -3.65 17.77
N GLN A 57 3.23 -4.83 18.33
CA GLN A 57 3.99 -6.05 18.01
C GLN A 57 3.10 -7.05 17.27
N VAL A 58 3.64 -7.70 16.24
CA VAL A 58 2.91 -8.73 15.49
C VAL A 58 2.66 -9.92 16.42
N SER A 59 1.41 -10.17 16.77
CA SER A 59 0.98 -11.29 17.60
C SER A 59 0.37 -12.42 16.77
N TRP A 60 0.05 -12.21 15.49
CA TRP A 60 -0.23 -13.29 14.55
C TRP A 60 -0.02 -12.84 13.11
N MET A 61 0.42 -13.77 12.26
CA MET A 61 0.42 -13.64 10.80
C MET A 61 0.25 -15.04 10.18
N PRO A 62 -0.30 -15.15 8.96
CA PRO A 62 -0.50 -16.44 8.34
C PRO A 62 0.83 -17.06 7.88
N LYS A 63 0.97 -18.37 8.03
CA LYS A 63 2.20 -19.11 7.65
C LYS A 63 2.32 -19.23 6.12
N LEU A 64 3.53 -19.00 5.58
CA LEU A 64 3.91 -19.27 4.18
C LEU A 64 3.06 -18.55 3.11
N VAL A 65 2.64 -17.30 3.37
CA VAL A 65 1.67 -16.58 2.52
C VAL A 65 2.28 -15.67 1.47
N ARG A 66 3.58 -15.33 1.53
CA ARG A 66 4.08 -14.26 0.64
C ARG A 66 3.86 -14.55 -0.85
N CYS A 67 4.21 -15.74 -1.37
CA CYS A 67 3.88 -16.10 -2.75
C CYS A 67 2.38 -16.35 -3.03
N ARG A 68 1.54 -16.39 -1.99
CA ARG A 68 0.08 -16.47 -2.11
C ARG A 68 -0.59 -15.09 -2.12
N VAL A 69 0.15 -14.00 -1.88
CA VAL A 69 -0.38 -12.66 -2.05
C VAL A 69 -0.67 -12.45 -3.52
N HIS A 70 -1.94 -12.19 -3.83
CA HIS A 70 -2.38 -12.00 -5.20
C HIS A 70 -1.66 -10.83 -5.85
N GLY A 71 -1.17 -11.03 -7.08
CA GLY A 71 -0.50 -10.01 -7.86
C GLY A 71 0.94 -9.67 -7.45
N LEU A 72 1.56 -10.40 -6.51
CA LEU A 72 2.93 -10.11 -6.06
C LEU A 72 3.95 -10.01 -7.22
N CYS A 73 3.86 -10.91 -8.20
CA CYS A 73 4.74 -10.91 -9.37
C CYS A 73 4.04 -10.44 -10.65
N GLY A 74 2.86 -9.84 -10.55
CA GLY A 74 2.08 -9.38 -11.70
C GLY A 74 1.68 -10.47 -12.70
N GLU A 75 1.27 -10.02 -13.89
CA GLU A 75 0.89 -10.89 -15.01
C GLU A 75 2.10 -11.57 -15.64
N ASN A 76 1.97 -12.84 -16.02
CA ASN A 76 3.02 -13.71 -16.52
C ASN A 76 4.21 -13.89 -15.57
N GLY A 77 4.14 -13.41 -14.32
CA GLY A 77 5.19 -13.58 -13.34
C GLY A 77 4.95 -14.78 -12.43
N ILE A 78 6.03 -15.39 -11.96
CA ILE A 78 6.04 -16.59 -11.13
C ILE A 78 6.77 -16.30 -9.83
N CYS A 79 6.11 -16.55 -8.69
CA CYS A 79 6.71 -16.48 -7.37
C CYS A 79 7.25 -17.84 -6.92
N PHE A 80 8.48 -17.86 -6.43
CA PHE A 80 9.09 -19.02 -5.78
C PHE A 80 9.90 -18.58 -4.56
N TYR A 81 10.31 -19.54 -3.72
CA TYR A 81 11.07 -19.24 -2.50
C TYR A 81 12.56 -19.56 -2.69
N LYS A 82 13.43 -18.55 -2.47
CA LYS A 82 14.90 -18.71 -2.46
C LYS A 82 15.62 -17.53 -1.76
N PRO A 83 15.93 -17.55 -0.44
CA PRO A 83 15.20 -18.08 0.73
C PRO A 83 14.00 -17.21 1.14
N SER A 84 13.83 -16.07 0.48
CA SER A 84 12.63 -15.21 0.52
C SER A 84 11.80 -15.39 -0.77
N PRO A 85 10.58 -14.85 -0.84
CA PRO A 85 9.80 -14.82 -2.06
C PRO A 85 10.53 -14.02 -3.13
N THR A 86 10.67 -14.62 -4.30
CA THR A 86 11.37 -14.06 -5.44
C THR A 86 10.49 -14.27 -6.67
N CYS A 87 10.41 -13.24 -7.51
CA CYS A 87 9.69 -13.30 -8.76
C CYS A 87 10.65 -13.64 -9.92
N THR A 88 10.14 -14.37 -10.90
CA THR A 88 10.81 -14.64 -12.17
C THR A 88 9.80 -14.62 -13.31
N CYS A 89 10.29 -14.37 -14.52
CA CYS A 89 9.52 -14.59 -15.73
C CYS A 89 9.69 -16.04 -16.24
N PRO A 90 8.67 -16.61 -16.89
CA PRO A 90 8.82 -17.85 -17.64
C PRO A 90 9.75 -17.65 -18.85
N PRO A 91 10.32 -18.72 -19.42
CA PRO A 91 11.19 -18.60 -20.58
C PRO A 91 10.49 -17.93 -21.78
N GLY A 92 11.18 -16.99 -22.42
CA GLY A 92 10.64 -16.17 -23.52
C GLY A 92 9.82 -14.96 -23.06
N PHE A 93 9.86 -14.64 -21.76
CA PHE A 93 9.26 -13.46 -21.18
C PHE A 93 10.32 -12.69 -20.40
N GLN A 94 10.19 -11.38 -20.39
CA GLN A 94 11.06 -10.46 -19.65
C GLN A 94 10.23 -9.55 -18.74
N MET A 95 10.85 -9.05 -17.68
CA MET A 95 10.22 -8.14 -16.74
C MET A 95 9.74 -6.87 -17.47
N LYS A 96 8.52 -6.41 -17.19
CA LYS A 96 7.96 -5.20 -17.82
C LYS A 96 8.68 -3.94 -17.36
N ASP A 97 8.86 -3.83 -16.05
CA ASP A 97 9.57 -2.74 -15.38
C ASP A 97 10.70 -3.35 -14.54
N PRO A 98 11.98 -3.04 -14.77
CA PRO A 98 13.11 -3.61 -14.02
C PRO A 98 13.11 -3.35 -12.50
N THR A 99 12.28 -2.41 -12.03
CA THR A 99 12.21 -1.98 -10.63
C THR A 99 10.95 -2.43 -9.90
N ASP A 100 9.90 -2.84 -10.65
CA ASP A 100 8.60 -3.18 -10.09
C ASP A 100 8.06 -4.52 -10.64
N TRP A 101 8.20 -5.58 -9.84
CA TRP A 101 7.67 -6.91 -10.17
C TRP A 101 6.14 -6.96 -10.23
N SER A 102 5.42 -6.01 -9.64
CA SER A 102 3.95 -5.99 -9.70
C SER A 102 3.42 -5.73 -11.11
N GLN A 103 4.24 -5.12 -11.99
CA GLN A 103 3.93 -4.97 -13.41
C GLN A 103 4.01 -6.30 -14.18
N GLY A 104 4.72 -7.28 -13.63
CA GLY A 104 4.89 -8.61 -14.18
C GLY A 104 5.81 -8.68 -15.39
N CYS A 105 5.53 -9.62 -16.29
CA CYS A 105 6.36 -9.96 -17.43
C CYS A 105 5.63 -9.73 -18.77
N LYS A 106 6.37 -9.29 -19.77
CA LYS A 106 5.93 -9.19 -21.17
C LYS A 106 6.60 -10.29 -22.01
N PRO A 107 5.88 -10.88 -22.98
CA PRO A 107 6.50 -11.81 -23.91
C PRO A 107 7.54 -11.09 -24.77
N GLU A 108 8.60 -11.80 -25.13
CA GLU A 108 9.62 -11.34 -26.10
C GLU A 108 9.24 -11.70 -27.54
N PHE A 109 7.98 -12.09 -27.75
CA PHE A 109 7.42 -12.53 -29.01
C PHE A 109 6.01 -11.96 -29.18
N ASP A 110 5.60 -11.86 -30.45
CA ASP A 110 4.21 -11.55 -30.76
C ASP A 110 3.32 -12.76 -30.46
N ILE A 111 2.17 -12.46 -29.85
CA ILE A 111 1.14 -13.46 -29.59
C ILE A 111 0.58 -13.94 -30.93
N VAL A 112 0.77 -15.24 -31.22
CA VAL A 112 0.27 -15.85 -32.46
C VAL A 112 -1.00 -16.65 -32.18
N CYS A 113 -2.08 -16.31 -32.90
CA CYS A 113 -3.33 -17.07 -32.98
C CYS A 113 -3.24 -18.04 -34.17
N ASN A 114 -2.34 -19.02 -34.11
CA ASN A 114 -2.21 -20.04 -35.15
C ASN A 114 -2.07 -21.41 -34.50
N LYS A 115 -2.94 -22.35 -34.89
CA LYS A 115 -2.91 -23.71 -34.38
C LYS A 115 -1.59 -24.40 -34.71
N THR A 116 -0.99 -24.20 -35.88
CA THR A 116 0.18 -25.00 -36.30
C THR A 116 1.53 -24.42 -35.87
N GLU A 117 1.59 -23.14 -35.53
CA GLU A 117 2.84 -22.42 -35.27
C GLU A 117 3.13 -22.20 -33.77
N VAL A 118 2.49 -22.98 -32.89
CA VAL A 118 2.66 -22.86 -31.44
C VAL A 118 3.17 -24.15 -30.81
N LYS A 119 3.97 -24.00 -29.77
CA LYS A 119 4.45 -25.06 -28.87
C LYS A 119 4.24 -24.66 -27.42
N PHE A 120 4.54 -25.58 -26.51
CA PHE A 120 4.32 -25.37 -25.09
C PHE A 120 5.61 -25.59 -24.31
N ILE A 121 5.92 -24.65 -23.42
CA ILE A 121 7.01 -24.78 -22.45
C ILE A 121 6.44 -25.36 -21.17
N LYS A 122 7.02 -26.47 -20.72
CA LYS A 122 6.70 -27.09 -19.45
C LYS A 122 7.39 -26.34 -18.31
N LEU A 123 6.61 -25.94 -17.32
CA LEU A 123 7.05 -25.37 -16.04
C LEU A 123 6.70 -26.36 -14.93
N PRO A 124 7.68 -27.11 -14.40
CA PRO A 124 7.43 -28.13 -13.40
C PRO A 124 6.93 -27.51 -12.10
N HIS A 125 6.04 -28.20 -11.38
CA HIS A 125 5.58 -27.81 -10.04
C HIS A 125 5.13 -26.35 -9.96
N THR A 126 4.45 -25.89 -11.00
CA THR A 126 4.05 -24.49 -11.19
C THR A 126 2.57 -24.44 -11.47
N ASP A 127 1.89 -23.48 -10.86
CA ASP A 127 0.49 -23.18 -11.11
C ASP A 127 0.31 -21.66 -11.24
N PHE A 128 -0.66 -21.24 -12.04
CA PHE A 128 -1.14 -19.86 -12.07
C PHE A 128 -2.51 -19.85 -11.43
N TYR A 129 -2.56 -19.57 -10.13
CA TYR A 129 -3.75 -19.81 -9.32
C TYR A 129 -4.90 -18.86 -9.71
N LEU A 130 -6.10 -19.42 -9.87
CA LEU A 130 -7.32 -18.76 -10.37
C LEU A 130 -7.22 -18.42 -11.87
N TYR A 131 -8.25 -17.76 -12.42
CA TYR A 131 -8.34 -17.36 -13.83
C TYR A 131 -8.39 -18.53 -14.84
N ASP A 132 -8.96 -19.65 -14.42
CA ASP A 132 -9.32 -20.76 -15.31
C ASP A 132 -10.45 -20.33 -16.25
N SER A 133 -10.18 -20.30 -17.55
CA SER A 133 -11.21 -20.03 -18.56
C SER A 133 -12.04 -21.28 -18.87
N ASN A 134 -11.48 -22.46 -18.66
CA ASN A 134 -12.17 -23.74 -18.81
C ASN A 134 -11.52 -24.80 -17.91
N TYR A 135 -12.35 -25.63 -17.29
CA TYR A 135 -11.96 -26.76 -16.46
C TYR A 135 -12.46 -28.06 -17.09
N GLN A 136 -11.55 -28.98 -17.38
CA GLN A 136 -11.88 -30.28 -17.95
C GLN A 136 -11.37 -31.40 -17.04
N LEU A 137 -12.26 -32.32 -16.71
CA LEU A 137 -11.97 -33.53 -15.92
C LEU A 137 -11.61 -34.68 -16.84
N GLN A 138 -10.85 -35.66 -16.33
CA GLN A 138 -10.58 -36.93 -17.01
C GLN A 138 -10.06 -36.76 -18.46
N THR A 139 -9.28 -35.70 -18.69
CA THR A 139 -8.78 -35.32 -20.00
C THR A 139 -7.30 -35.64 -20.07
N SER A 140 -6.83 -36.22 -21.18
CA SER A 140 -5.39 -36.46 -21.36
C SER A 140 -4.62 -35.15 -21.55
N ILE A 141 -3.32 -35.16 -21.27
CA ILE A 141 -2.47 -33.99 -21.49
C ILE A 141 -2.46 -33.56 -22.95
N GLU A 142 -2.47 -34.48 -23.91
CA GLU A 142 -2.51 -34.20 -25.35
C GLU A 142 -3.84 -33.55 -25.75
N ALA A 143 -4.95 -34.04 -25.21
CA ALA A 143 -6.26 -33.44 -25.43
C ALA A 143 -6.32 -32.01 -24.86
N CYS A 144 -5.83 -31.80 -23.64
CA CYS A 144 -5.74 -30.48 -23.00
C CYS A 144 -4.88 -29.50 -23.84
N MET A 145 -3.73 -29.99 -24.33
CA MET A 145 -2.85 -29.24 -25.23
C MET A 145 -3.58 -28.85 -26.51
N ASN A 146 -4.34 -29.75 -27.13
CA ASN A 146 -5.10 -29.47 -28.36
C ASN A 146 -6.25 -28.47 -28.15
N ILE A 147 -6.91 -28.51 -26.99
CA ILE A 147 -7.92 -27.51 -26.58
C ILE A 147 -7.28 -26.13 -26.53
N CYS A 148 -6.20 -25.97 -25.76
CA CYS A 148 -5.50 -24.69 -25.67
C CYS A 148 -4.88 -24.23 -27.00
N LYS A 149 -4.37 -25.16 -27.80
CA LYS A 149 -3.81 -24.88 -29.13
C LYS A 149 -4.88 -24.31 -30.07
N SER A 150 -6.12 -24.80 -29.96
CA SER A 150 -7.25 -24.37 -30.77
C SER A 150 -7.89 -23.06 -30.32
N ASP A 151 -7.70 -22.67 -29.06
CA ASP A 151 -8.19 -21.41 -28.50
C ASP A 151 -7.14 -20.30 -28.60
N CYS A 152 -7.48 -19.20 -29.27
CA CYS A 152 -6.59 -18.06 -29.44
C CYS A 152 -6.45 -17.19 -28.19
N ASN A 153 -7.41 -17.28 -27.27
CA ASN A 153 -7.31 -16.61 -25.97
C ASN A 153 -6.49 -17.44 -24.97
N CYS A 154 -6.26 -18.73 -25.24
CA CYS A 154 -5.46 -19.55 -24.35
C CYS A 154 -3.98 -19.10 -24.34
N ARG A 155 -3.46 -18.83 -23.15
CA ARG A 155 -2.05 -18.51 -22.87
C ARG A 155 -1.26 -19.70 -22.35
N GLY A 156 -1.96 -20.74 -21.91
CA GLY A 156 -1.37 -21.98 -21.45
C GLY A 156 -2.39 -22.83 -20.73
N PHE A 157 -1.96 -23.98 -20.22
CA PHE A 157 -2.81 -24.81 -19.38
C PHE A 157 -2.03 -25.42 -18.21
N GLY A 158 -2.68 -25.54 -17.07
CA GLY A 158 -2.21 -26.35 -15.95
C GLY A 158 -2.70 -27.79 -16.10
N TYR A 159 -1.89 -28.75 -15.70
CA TYR A 159 -2.27 -30.15 -15.70
C TYR A 159 -1.86 -30.81 -14.38
N LYS A 160 -2.84 -31.30 -13.61
CA LYS A 160 -2.54 -31.95 -12.32
C LYS A 160 -2.04 -33.37 -12.54
N LEU A 161 -0.97 -33.73 -11.85
CA LEU A 161 -0.33 -35.05 -11.95
C LEU A 161 -0.82 -36.03 -10.88
N ASN A 162 -2.03 -35.84 -10.38
CA ASN A 162 -2.66 -36.69 -9.37
C ASN A 162 -3.38 -37.92 -9.96
N GLY A 163 -3.28 -38.16 -11.27
CA GLY A 163 -3.91 -39.29 -11.97
C GLY A 163 -5.36 -39.07 -12.40
N GLU A 164 -5.98 -37.94 -12.03
CA GLU A 164 -7.38 -37.64 -12.36
C GLU A 164 -7.57 -37.00 -13.75
N GLY A 165 -6.49 -36.57 -14.40
CA GLY A 165 -6.56 -35.92 -15.71
C GLY A 165 -7.21 -34.53 -15.66
N ASN A 166 -6.90 -33.74 -14.63
CA ASN A 166 -7.43 -32.39 -14.46
C ASN A 166 -6.69 -31.40 -15.37
N CYS A 167 -7.41 -30.85 -16.34
CA CYS A 167 -6.94 -29.85 -17.30
C CYS A 167 -7.51 -28.46 -16.98
N LEU A 168 -6.62 -27.50 -16.77
CA LEU A 168 -6.90 -26.12 -16.35
C LEU A 168 -6.51 -25.16 -17.48
N ILE A 169 -7.44 -24.77 -18.36
CA ILE A 169 -7.13 -23.81 -19.45
C ILE A 169 -7.03 -22.40 -18.87
N LYS A 170 -5.96 -21.67 -19.22
CA LYS A 170 -5.71 -20.30 -18.73
C LYS A 170 -5.76 -19.30 -19.89
N SER A 171 -6.63 -18.30 -19.77
CA SER A 171 -6.65 -17.15 -20.68
C SER A 171 -5.73 -16.01 -20.22
N ILE A 172 -5.38 -15.99 -18.94
CA ILE A 172 -4.45 -15.05 -18.32
C ILE A 172 -3.55 -15.85 -17.39
N LEU A 173 -2.25 -15.55 -17.40
CA LEU A 173 -1.30 -16.14 -16.47
C LEU A 173 -1.10 -15.16 -15.32
N PHE A 174 -1.86 -15.31 -14.23
CA PHE A 174 -1.76 -14.45 -13.05
C PHE A 174 -1.63 -15.29 -11.77
N ASN A 175 -1.04 -14.73 -10.72
CA ASN A 175 -0.72 -15.44 -9.48
C ASN A 175 0.12 -16.72 -9.72
N GLY A 176 1.15 -16.60 -10.56
CA GLY A 176 2.09 -17.71 -10.80
C GLY A 176 2.83 -18.08 -9.52
N GLN A 177 2.86 -19.36 -9.19
CA GLN A 177 3.59 -19.88 -8.04
C GLN A 177 4.29 -21.19 -8.41
N SER A 178 5.56 -21.32 -8.03
CA SER A 178 6.33 -22.55 -8.17
C SER A 178 6.82 -23.06 -6.82
N GLY A 179 6.77 -24.37 -6.62
CA GLY A 179 7.32 -25.01 -5.43
C GLY A 179 6.92 -26.48 -5.29
N PRO A 180 7.65 -27.24 -4.44
CA PRO A 180 7.51 -28.70 -4.36
C PRO A 180 6.14 -29.19 -3.85
N HIS A 181 5.32 -28.30 -3.30
CA HIS A 181 3.98 -28.60 -2.82
C HIS A 181 2.94 -28.66 -3.95
N PHE A 182 3.27 -28.20 -5.16
CA PHE A 182 2.38 -28.26 -6.31
C PHE A 182 2.49 -29.60 -7.02
N VAL A 183 1.37 -30.33 -7.03
CA VAL A 183 1.21 -31.62 -7.71
C VAL A 183 0.60 -31.37 -9.10
N GLY A 184 1.40 -30.78 -9.97
CA GLY A 184 0.98 -30.40 -11.31
C GLY A 184 2.03 -29.55 -12.01
N ASP A 185 1.91 -29.49 -13.33
CA ASP A 185 2.81 -28.72 -14.18
C ASP A 185 2.00 -27.71 -15.00
N MET A 186 2.62 -26.56 -15.27
CA MET A 186 2.06 -25.55 -16.15
C MET A 186 2.70 -25.64 -17.54
N TYR A 187 1.90 -25.49 -18.58
CA TYR A 187 2.33 -25.52 -19.97
C TYR A 187 2.02 -24.17 -20.62
N VAL A 188 3.04 -23.32 -20.79
CA VAL A 188 2.90 -21.97 -21.35
C VAL A 188 2.98 -22.02 -22.88
N LYS A 189 2.00 -21.43 -23.56
CA LYS A 189 1.89 -21.39 -25.02
C LYS A 189 2.83 -20.33 -25.59
N ILE A 190 3.68 -20.73 -26.52
CA ILE A 190 4.64 -19.84 -27.21
C ILE A 190 4.71 -20.16 -28.72
N PRO A 191 5.22 -19.24 -29.56
CA PRO A 191 5.49 -19.53 -30.97
C PRO A 191 6.61 -20.57 -31.17
N ILE A 192 6.49 -21.42 -32.19
CA ILE A 192 7.48 -22.48 -32.49
C ILE A 192 8.87 -21.91 -32.80
N LYS A 193 8.92 -20.76 -33.49
CA LYS A 193 10.14 -20.08 -33.94
C LYS A 193 11.10 -19.72 -32.79
N MET A 194 10.60 -19.71 -31.56
CA MET A 194 11.38 -19.36 -30.38
C MET A 194 12.07 -20.58 -29.76
N ASN A 195 13.40 -20.62 -29.73
CA ASN A 195 14.17 -21.72 -29.15
C ASN A 195 14.43 -21.54 -27.65
N PHE A 196 13.37 -21.41 -26.86
CA PHE A 196 13.48 -21.43 -25.41
C PHE A 196 13.39 -22.87 -24.92
N THR A 197 14.45 -23.34 -24.27
CA THR A 197 14.39 -24.55 -23.44
C THR A 197 13.86 -24.18 -22.07
N ALA A 198 13.19 -25.13 -21.40
CA ALA A 198 12.95 -25.04 -19.96
C ALA A 198 14.30 -25.23 -19.24
N SER A 199 15.22 -24.28 -19.43
CA SER A 199 16.33 -24.13 -18.50
C SER A 199 15.66 -23.87 -17.16
N SER A 200 15.90 -24.78 -16.21
CA SER A 200 15.66 -24.59 -14.78
C SER A 200 15.71 -23.10 -14.44
N ILE A 201 14.70 -22.62 -13.70
CA ILE A 201 14.62 -21.27 -13.16
C ILE A 201 15.98 -20.93 -12.51
N ASP A 202 16.90 -20.41 -13.31
CA ASP A 202 18.30 -20.24 -12.95
C ASP A 202 18.62 -18.79 -13.24
N ASN A 203 18.59 -18.06 -12.13
CA ASN A 203 19.22 -16.78 -11.86
C ASN A 203 19.33 -15.88 -13.09
N SER A 204 18.22 -15.16 -13.37
CA SER A 204 18.39 -13.83 -13.93
C SER A 204 19.43 -13.13 -13.06
N LYS A 205 20.59 -12.89 -13.68
CA LYS A 205 21.62 -12.01 -13.15
C LYS A 205 20.95 -10.64 -13.10
N LEU A 206 20.23 -10.38 -12.03
CA LEU A 206 19.90 -9.03 -11.65
C LEU A 206 21.25 -8.36 -11.47
N ASP A 207 21.58 -7.49 -12.42
CA ASP A 207 22.58 -6.48 -12.19
C ASP A 207 21.97 -5.61 -11.08
N CYS A 208 22.19 -6.04 -9.83
CA CYS A 208 21.73 -5.30 -8.68
C CYS A 208 22.40 -3.94 -8.83
N PRO A 209 21.64 -2.83 -8.93
CA PRO A 209 22.18 -1.57 -8.48
C PRO A 209 22.67 -1.88 -7.07
N LYS A 210 23.96 -1.61 -6.81
CA LYS A 210 24.61 -1.81 -5.50
C LYS A 210 23.56 -1.62 -4.42
N LEU A 211 23.35 -2.65 -3.61
CA LEU A 211 22.44 -2.62 -2.49
C LEU A 211 22.82 -1.39 -1.67
N TYR A 212 22.13 -0.28 -1.92
CA TYR A 212 21.93 0.70 -0.90
C TYR A 212 21.12 -0.10 0.11
N LEU A 213 21.82 -0.61 1.15
CA LEU A 213 21.24 -0.46 2.46
C LEU A 213 20.62 0.94 2.43
N PRO A 214 19.34 1.11 2.75
CA PRO A 214 18.97 2.41 3.22
C PRO A 214 19.84 2.60 4.46
N LYS A 215 21.00 3.25 4.28
CA LYS A 215 21.27 4.42 5.11
C LYS A 215 19.92 5.08 5.14
N VAL A 216 19.31 5.11 6.32
CA VAL A 216 18.29 6.11 6.64
C VAL A 216 18.92 7.41 6.19
N GLY A 217 18.55 7.78 4.98
CA GLY A 217 19.36 8.56 4.06
C GLY A 217 18.40 9.52 3.44
N LYS A 218 17.89 10.40 4.31
CA LYS A 218 17.51 11.77 4.01
C LYS A 218 16.55 12.02 2.85
N ALA A 219 15.81 11.03 2.36
CA ALA A 219 14.63 11.28 1.52
C ALA A 219 13.44 11.87 2.32
N HIS A 220 13.54 11.88 3.66
CA HIS A 220 12.64 12.60 4.54
C HIS A 220 13.16 13.99 4.96
N GLU A 221 14.28 14.48 4.40
CA GLU A 221 14.78 15.80 4.79
C GLU A 221 14.12 16.93 4.00
N ASP A 222 13.77 16.72 2.73
CA ASP A 222 13.21 17.79 1.91
C ASP A 222 11.69 17.94 2.08
N ASN A 223 10.93 16.84 2.15
CA ASN A 223 9.50 16.92 2.47
C ASN A 223 9.23 17.41 3.90
N LEU A 224 10.13 17.14 4.85
CA LEU A 224 10.03 17.69 6.20
C LEU A 224 10.33 19.19 6.21
N LYS A 225 11.28 19.69 5.39
CA LYS A 225 11.52 21.14 5.23
C LYS A 225 10.30 21.85 4.65
N TYR A 226 9.63 21.28 3.65
CA TYR A 226 8.40 21.86 3.09
C TYR A 226 7.25 21.86 4.11
N LEU A 227 7.05 20.77 4.86
CA LEU A 227 6.03 20.70 5.92
C LEU A 227 6.33 21.68 7.07
N LEU A 228 7.58 21.77 7.51
CA LEU A 228 8.01 22.71 8.56
C LEU A 228 7.82 24.16 8.09
N GLY A 229 8.15 24.46 6.83
CA GLY A 229 7.91 25.76 6.21
C GLY A 229 6.42 26.12 6.16
N PHE A 230 5.55 25.16 5.85
CA PHE A 230 4.10 25.37 5.82
C PHE A 230 3.53 25.71 7.20
N VAL A 231 3.99 25.02 8.25
CA VAL A 231 3.58 25.28 9.64
C VAL A 231 4.04 26.65 10.11
N ILE A 232 5.29 27.03 9.80
CA ILE A 232 5.82 28.37 10.13
C ILE A 232 5.03 29.47 9.41
N ALA A 233 4.73 29.28 8.12
CA ALA A 233 3.96 30.24 7.34
C ALA A 233 2.53 30.44 7.91
N PHE A 234 1.85 29.35 8.28
CA PHE A 234 0.55 29.42 8.96
C PHE A 234 0.64 30.13 10.32
N GLY A 235 1.67 29.83 11.11
CA GLY A 235 1.89 30.52 12.39
C GLY A 235 2.10 32.03 12.24
N ILE A 236 2.87 32.47 11.23
CA ILE A 236 3.09 33.89 10.95
C ILE A 236 1.77 34.55 10.49
N ALA A 237 1.00 33.89 9.64
CA ALA A 237 -0.29 34.40 9.17
C ALA A 237 -1.27 34.60 10.33
N GLU A 238 -1.36 33.65 11.26
CA GLU A 238 -2.20 33.76 12.45
C GLU A 238 -1.77 34.92 13.36
N ILE A 239 -0.47 35.09 13.62
CA ILE A 239 0.05 36.21 14.41
C ILE A 239 -0.24 37.55 13.73
N MET A 240 -0.11 37.63 12.41
CA MET A 240 -0.46 38.83 11.65
C MET A 240 -1.96 39.14 11.78
N CYS A 241 -2.84 38.14 11.67
CA CYS A 241 -4.28 38.32 11.85
C CYS A 241 -4.63 38.81 13.26
N VAL A 242 -4.04 38.21 14.31
CA VAL A 242 -4.28 38.59 15.70
C VAL A 242 -3.78 40.00 15.99
N THR A 243 -2.58 40.37 15.50
CA THR A 243 -2.03 41.72 15.71
C THR A 243 -2.83 42.79 14.96
N PHE A 244 -3.24 42.54 13.71
CA PHE A 244 -4.13 43.43 12.98
C PHE A 244 -5.49 43.58 13.67
N GLY A 245 -6.06 42.46 14.13
CA GLY A 245 -7.29 42.45 14.93
C GLY A 245 -7.14 43.32 16.17
N TRP A 246 -6.08 43.11 16.95
CA TRP A 246 -5.79 43.89 18.15
C TRP A 246 -5.64 45.38 17.84
N VAL A 247 -4.86 45.77 16.83
CA VAL A 247 -4.65 47.17 16.43
C VAL A 247 -5.97 47.79 15.98
N TYR A 248 -6.76 47.08 15.19
CA TYR A 248 -8.08 47.55 14.75
C TYR A 248 -9.02 47.76 15.94
N PHE A 249 -9.10 46.81 16.86
CA PHE A 249 -9.90 46.94 18.08
C PHE A 249 -9.40 48.08 18.96
N HIS A 250 -8.09 48.23 19.14
CA HIS A 250 -7.51 49.30 19.95
C HIS A 250 -7.78 50.68 19.32
N LYS A 251 -7.63 50.81 17.99
CA LYS A 251 -7.94 52.05 17.26
C LYS A 251 -9.44 52.37 17.32
N LYS A 252 -10.30 51.36 17.21
CA LYS A 252 -11.75 51.52 17.37
C LYS A 252 -12.11 51.97 18.79
N THR A 253 -11.51 51.38 19.82
CA THR A 253 -11.72 51.76 21.22
C THR A 253 -11.22 53.17 21.51
N ILE A 254 -10.05 53.57 21.00
CA ILE A 254 -9.56 54.95 21.11
C ILE A 254 -10.50 55.93 20.41
N ASN A 255 -10.93 55.63 19.18
CA ASN A 255 -11.88 56.49 18.46
C ASN A 255 -13.21 56.62 19.20
N LEU A 256 -13.73 55.53 19.77
CA LEU A 256 -14.96 55.58 20.57
C LEU A 256 -14.77 56.43 21.83
N ARG A 257 -13.60 56.34 22.47
CA ARG A 257 -13.26 57.14 23.66
C ARG A 257 -13.13 58.63 23.33
N ASN A 258 -12.49 58.97 22.22
CA ASN A 258 -12.38 60.34 21.72
C ASN A 258 -13.75 60.92 21.33
N LEU A 259 -14.61 60.11 20.70
CA LEU A 259 -15.96 60.52 20.33
C LEU A 259 -16.84 60.75 21.57
N ASN A 260 -16.74 59.88 22.57
CA ASN A 260 -17.43 60.07 23.86
C ASN A 260 -16.91 61.30 24.60
N GLN A 261 -15.60 61.57 24.62
CA GLN A 261 -15.05 62.80 25.21
C GLN A 261 -15.52 64.06 24.46
N GLY A 262 -15.58 64.02 23.13
CA GLY A 262 -16.13 65.12 22.33
C GLY A 262 -17.62 65.37 22.61
N TYR A 263 -18.41 64.31 22.73
CA TYR A 263 -19.83 64.41 23.04
C TYR A 263 -20.09 64.92 24.47
N LEU A 264 -19.27 64.51 25.44
CA LEU A 264 -19.31 65.02 26.82
C LEU A 264 -18.93 66.50 26.91
N ALA A 265 -17.93 66.96 26.14
CA ALA A 265 -17.55 68.36 26.09
C ALA A 265 -18.64 69.26 25.49
N VAL A 266 -19.38 68.76 24.49
CA VAL A 266 -20.49 69.50 23.84
C VAL A 266 -21.76 69.53 24.71
N THR A 267 -22.02 68.48 25.48
CA THR A 267 -23.25 68.38 26.32
C THR A 267 -23.16 69.10 27.65
N MET A 268 -21.96 69.26 28.24
CA MET A 268 -21.79 69.87 29.57
C MET A 268 -21.23 71.30 29.55
N GLY A 269 -20.73 71.80 28.40
CA GLY A 269 -20.19 73.16 28.29
C GLY A 269 -18.83 73.40 29.00
N PHE A 270 -18.32 72.41 29.72
CA PHE A 270 -17.01 72.44 30.38
C PHE A 270 -16.18 71.21 29.96
N ARG A 271 -14.87 71.41 29.75
CA ARG A 271 -13.93 70.35 29.39
C ARG A 271 -13.35 69.73 30.66
N SER A 272 -13.53 68.42 30.87
CA SER A 272 -12.86 67.71 31.96
C SER A 272 -11.39 67.46 31.60
N PHE A 273 -10.46 67.87 32.46
CA PHE A 273 -9.03 67.59 32.31
C PHE A 273 -8.62 66.39 33.16
N THR A 274 -7.72 65.57 32.62
CA THR A 274 -7.12 64.47 33.39
C THR A 274 -6.06 65.00 34.36
N PHE A 275 -5.79 64.25 35.43
CA PHE A 275 -4.79 64.65 36.44
C PHE A 275 -3.40 64.93 35.84
N GLU A 276 -2.98 64.13 34.86
CA GLU A 276 -1.73 64.33 34.12
C GLU A 276 -1.72 65.63 33.31
N GLU A 277 -2.84 66.01 32.68
CA GLU A 277 -2.95 67.29 31.96
C GLU A 277 -2.89 68.48 32.90
N LEU A 278 -3.58 68.42 34.05
CA LEU A 278 -3.53 69.47 35.07
C LEU A 278 -2.13 69.60 35.66
N LYS A 279 -1.49 68.47 35.98
CA LYS A 279 -0.11 68.43 36.49
C LYS A 279 0.88 69.00 35.48
N LYS A 280 0.68 68.76 34.18
CA LYS A 280 1.51 69.34 33.12
C LYS A 280 1.25 70.83 32.91
N ALA A 281 -0.01 71.27 32.95
CA ALA A 281 -0.40 72.66 32.73
C ALA A 281 0.03 73.58 33.89
N THR A 282 0.01 73.08 35.12
CA THR A 282 0.42 73.81 36.34
C THR A 282 1.91 73.64 36.68
N ASN A 283 2.69 73.02 35.80
CA ASN A 283 4.08 72.67 36.05
C ASN A 283 4.28 72.02 37.42
N ASN A 284 3.62 70.88 37.63
CA ASN A 284 3.59 70.14 38.89
C ASN A 284 2.86 70.87 40.05
N PHE A 285 1.82 71.64 39.74
CA PHE A 285 1.03 72.44 40.70
C PHE A 285 1.83 73.58 41.35
N SER A 286 2.87 74.04 40.65
CA SER A 286 3.70 75.17 41.07
C SER A 286 3.06 76.50 40.64
N ASP A 287 2.33 76.48 39.53
CA ASP A 287 1.68 77.66 38.94
C ASP A 287 0.14 77.54 39.01
N GLU A 288 -0.54 78.65 39.29
CA GLU A 288 -2.00 78.73 39.33
C GLU A 288 -2.57 78.98 37.91
N ILE A 289 -3.73 78.36 37.60
CA ILE A 289 -4.41 78.44 36.28
C ILE A 289 -5.54 79.46 36.32
#